data_AF-A0A953FBD9-F1
#
_entry.id   AF-A0A953FBD9-F1
#
_cell.length_a   1.000
_cell.length_b   1.000
_cell.length_c   1.000
_cell.angle_alpha   90.00
_cell.angle_beta   90.00
_cell.angle_gamma   90.00
#
_symmetry.space_group_name_H-M   'P 1'
#
loop_
_entity.id
_entity.type
_entity.pdbx_description
1 polymer ?
#
loop_
_entity_poly.entity_id
_entity_poly.type
_entity_poly.pdbx_seq_one_letter_code
_entity_poly.pdbx_strand_id
1 'polypeptide(L)'
;VGLFGKTGAYSFDFFKIATCGEGGVMVTQDAQAYHHAECYSDHGHDHIGNNRGMENHPVMGFNYRIGELNAAIGLAQTRKVPFIREKNRQYKKQLTQALSGIPGLSFSIPGDPEGDSATFLNIFLPDAATAQQTVAELNKAGVGGFNYWFLNMYHFINQWTHLKDMKTAAPLAIQVLGAPQDYQNLHLPKSQEVVGRLISFVIKVTWTEAEVAKLAEQIKSCVQKALTPVHA
;
A
#
# COMPACT_ATOMS: atom_id res chain seq x y z
N VAL A 1 -0.76 3.64 -13.33
CA VAL A 1 -1.40 2.46 -12.69
C VAL A 1 -2.91 2.65 -12.76
N GLY A 2 -3.73 1.59 -12.76
CA GLY A 2 -5.19 1.67 -12.64
C GLY A 2 -5.98 1.39 -13.92
N LEU A 3 -5.40 1.62 -15.11
CA LEU A 3 -6.08 1.42 -16.41
C LEU A 3 -5.43 0.35 -17.30
N PHE A 4 -4.49 -0.44 -16.77
CA PHE A 4 -3.85 -1.53 -17.53
C PHE A 4 -4.72 -2.79 -17.61
N GLY A 5 -5.57 -3.00 -16.60
CA GLY A 5 -6.57 -4.08 -16.58
C GLY A 5 -7.95 -3.56 -16.97
N LYS A 6 -8.97 -4.42 -16.88
CA LYS A 6 -10.36 -4.05 -17.15
C LYS A 6 -10.84 -2.93 -16.22
N THR A 7 -10.51 -3.03 -14.93
CA THR A 7 -10.89 -2.08 -13.89
C THR A 7 -9.73 -1.83 -12.94
N GLY A 8 -9.69 -0.66 -12.31
CA GLY A 8 -8.74 -0.31 -11.25
C GLY A 8 -9.44 0.35 -10.08
N ALA A 9 -8.77 0.37 -8.94
CA ALA A 9 -9.26 1.02 -7.72
C ALA A 9 -8.19 1.94 -7.14
N TYR A 10 -8.64 3.09 -6.64
CA TYR A 10 -7.87 4.01 -5.83
C TYR A 10 -8.55 4.14 -4.47
N SER A 11 -7.73 4.20 -3.43
CA SER A 11 -8.18 4.56 -2.10
C SER A 11 -7.79 6.01 -1.81
N PHE A 12 -8.68 6.70 -1.12
CA PHE A 12 -8.50 8.05 -0.60
C PHE A 12 -8.68 8.09 0.92
N ASP A 13 -8.33 7.01 1.61
CA ASP A 13 -8.22 7.01 3.08
C ASP A 13 -7.23 8.10 3.55
N PHE A 14 -7.33 8.50 4.80
CA PHE A 14 -6.47 9.47 5.46
C PHE A 14 -4.96 9.33 5.16
N PHE A 15 -4.43 8.10 5.07
CA PHE A 15 -3.00 7.83 4.89
C PHE A 15 -2.55 7.69 3.43
N LYS A 16 -3.45 7.89 2.45
CA LYS A 16 -3.12 7.77 1.02
C LYS A 16 -2.43 9.02 0.48
N ILE A 17 -1.83 8.91 -0.71
CA ILE A 17 -1.12 10.01 -1.40
C ILE A 17 -1.98 11.27 -1.49
N ALA A 18 -3.25 11.08 -1.83
CA ALA A 18 -4.32 12.06 -1.70
C ALA A 18 -5.42 11.44 -0.85
N THR A 19 -6.02 12.24 0.01
CA THR A 19 -7.08 11.79 0.93
C THR A 19 -8.38 12.54 0.68
N CYS A 20 -9.48 11.86 0.97
CA CYS A 20 -10.83 12.42 1.10
C CYS A 20 -11.30 12.40 2.59
N GLY A 21 -10.40 12.13 3.54
CA GLY A 21 -10.75 11.56 4.84
C GLY A 21 -11.03 10.07 4.69
N GLU A 22 -12.18 9.74 4.12
CA GLU A 22 -12.54 8.39 3.67
C GLU A 22 -13.08 8.47 2.23
N GLY A 23 -12.70 7.51 1.39
CA GLY A 23 -13.16 7.47 0.01
C GLY A 23 -12.43 6.45 -0.86
N GLY A 24 -13.03 6.18 -2.01
CA GLY A 24 -12.46 5.32 -3.03
C GLY A 24 -12.98 5.70 -4.42
N VAL A 25 -12.21 5.35 -5.44
CA VAL A 25 -12.59 5.56 -6.84
C VAL A 25 -12.32 4.27 -7.60
N MET A 26 -13.32 3.77 -8.32
CA MET A 26 -13.14 2.76 -9.35
C MET A 26 -12.93 3.45 -10.70
N VAL A 27 -11.98 2.97 -11.49
CA VAL A 27 -11.71 3.45 -12.85
C VAL A 27 -11.77 2.30 -13.84
N THR A 28 -12.23 2.57 -15.06
CA THR A 28 -12.39 1.56 -16.12
C THR A 28 -12.44 2.25 -17.47
N GLN A 29 -12.04 1.54 -18.53
CA GLN A 29 -12.33 1.93 -19.92
C GLN A 29 -13.52 1.16 -20.50
N ASP A 30 -14.04 0.17 -19.78
CA ASP A 30 -15.20 -0.62 -20.15
C ASP A 30 -16.48 0.05 -19.63
N ALA A 31 -17.35 0.49 -20.55
CA ALA A 31 -18.58 1.22 -20.23
C ALA A 31 -19.59 0.36 -19.46
N GLN A 32 -19.65 -0.94 -19.73
CA GLN A 32 -20.55 -1.84 -18.99
C GLN A 32 -20.11 -1.98 -17.53
N ALA A 33 -18.80 -2.10 -17.28
CA ALA A 33 -18.24 -2.13 -15.94
C ALA A 33 -18.45 -0.81 -15.20
N TYR A 34 -18.40 0.33 -15.90
CA TYR A 34 -18.75 1.63 -15.33
C TYR A 34 -20.20 1.65 -14.86
N HIS A 35 -21.16 1.32 -15.75
CA HIS A 35 -22.59 1.33 -15.43
C HIS A 35 -22.93 0.36 -14.28
N HIS A 36 -22.38 -0.85 -14.29
CA HIS A 36 -22.57 -1.77 -13.18
C HIS A 36 -22.05 -1.19 -11.85
N ALA A 37 -20.91 -0.50 -11.86
CA ALA A 37 -20.30 0.04 -10.65
C ALA A 37 -21.09 1.23 -10.08
N GLU A 38 -21.49 2.18 -10.91
CA GLU A 38 -22.29 3.34 -10.45
C GLU A 38 -23.63 2.90 -9.88
N CYS A 39 -24.35 2.00 -10.57
CA CYS A 39 -25.63 1.50 -10.09
C CYS A 39 -25.45 0.72 -8.79
N TYR A 40 -24.50 -0.23 -8.75
CA TYR A 40 -24.27 -1.07 -7.58
C TYR A 40 -23.84 -0.27 -6.34
N SER A 41 -23.11 0.84 -6.53
CA SER A 41 -22.67 1.72 -5.43
C SER A 41 -23.79 2.60 -4.86
N ASP A 42 -24.93 2.68 -5.56
CA ASP A 42 -26.07 3.50 -5.19
C ASP A 42 -27.39 2.70 -5.29
N HIS A 43 -27.49 1.59 -4.57
CA HIS A 43 -28.72 0.77 -4.45
C HIS A 43 -29.33 0.25 -5.76
N GLY A 44 -28.59 0.30 -6.87
CA GLY A 44 -29.07 -0.07 -8.20
C GLY A 44 -29.61 1.08 -9.03
N HIS A 45 -29.64 2.32 -8.52
CA HIS A 45 -30.14 3.49 -9.24
C HIS A 45 -29.46 3.66 -10.61
N ASP A 46 -30.25 3.84 -11.68
CA ASP A 46 -29.75 4.03 -13.05
C ASP A 46 -29.30 5.47 -13.37
N HIS A 47 -29.57 6.42 -12.46
CA HIS A 47 -29.26 7.85 -12.58
C HIS A 47 -29.78 8.52 -13.86
N ILE A 48 -30.89 8.02 -14.42
CA ILE A 48 -31.51 8.58 -15.63
C ILE A 48 -32.65 9.53 -15.24
N GLY A 49 -32.56 10.78 -15.71
CA GLY A 49 -33.57 11.81 -15.49
C GLY A 49 -33.21 12.76 -14.34
N ASN A 50 -34.21 13.49 -13.83
CA ASN A 50 -34.01 14.52 -12.79
C ASN A 50 -34.89 14.29 -11.55
N ASN A 51 -35.61 13.17 -11.49
CA ASN A 51 -36.43 12.79 -10.35
C ASN A 51 -35.94 11.44 -9.81
N ARG A 52 -35.09 11.51 -8.77
CA ARG A 52 -34.47 10.34 -8.15
C ARG A 52 -35.45 9.26 -7.71
N GLY A 53 -36.65 9.65 -7.24
CA GLY A 53 -37.67 8.71 -6.81
C GLY A 53 -38.28 7.88 -7.95
N MET A 54 -37.99 8.24 -9.20
CA MET A 54 -38.50 7.57 -10.41
C MET A 54 -37.40 6.88 -11.22
N GLU A 55 -36.15 6.85 -10.73
CA GLU A 55 -35.07 6.09 -11.34
C GLU A 55 -35.37 4.58 -11.26
N ASN A 56 -34.93 3.82 -12.27
CA ASN A 56 -35.06 2.36 -12.22
C ASN A 56 -33.92 1.73 -11.43
N HIS A 57 -34.08 0.43 -11.15
CA HIS A 57 -33.11 -0.36 -10.40
C HIS A 57 -32.80 -1.67 -11.16
N PRO A 58 -32.05 -1.62 -12.28
CA PRO A 58 -31.77 -2.80 -13.10
C PRO A 58 -31.01 -3.92 -12.35
N VAL A 59 -30.31 -3.59 -11.27
CA VAL A 59 -29.59 -4.54 -10.41
C VAL A 59 -29.81 -4.20 -8.94
N MET A 60 -29.60 -5.17 -8.04
CA MET A 60 -29.45 -4.87 -6.62
C MET A 60 -28.10 -4.19 -6.36
N GLY A 61 -28.05 -3.31 -5.37
CA GLY A 61 -26.82 -2.61 -4.97
C GLY A 61 -26.70 -2.41 -3.46
N PHE A 62 -25.60 -1.76 -3.08
CA PHE A 62 -25.31 -1.28 -1.72
C PHE A 62 -25.21 0.25 -1.72
N ASN A 63 -24.95 0.83 -0.54
CA ASN A 63 -24.63 2.25 -0.41
C ASN A 63 -23.13 2.43 -0.18
N TYR A 64 -22.41 2.81 -1.24
CA TYR A 64 -21.01 3.21 -1.19
C TYR A 64 -20.81 4.64 -1.70
N ARG A 65 -21.87 5.45 -1.71
CA ARG A 65 -21.80 6.85 -2.12
C ARG A 65 -20.82 7.62 -1.25
N ILE A 66 -20.00 8.46 -1.89
CA ILE A 66 -19.13 9.41 -1.20
C ILE A 66 -19.92 10.69 -0.88
N GLY A 67 -19.69 11.29 0.29
CA GLY A 67 -20.26 12.60 0.62
C GLY A 67 -19.55 13.75 -0.13
N GLU A 68 -20.29 14.81 -0.46
CA GLU A 68 -19.76 15.98 -1.18
C GLU A 68 -18.55 16.63 -0.48
N LEU A 69 -18.55 16.66 0.87
CA LEU A 69 -17.42 17.20 1.63
C LEU A 69 -16.15 16.34 1.46
N ASN A 70 -16.28 15.01 1.52
CA ASN A 70 -15.18 14.08 1.28
C ASN A 70 -14.67 14.23 -0.17
N ALA A 71 -15.59 14.32 -1.14
CA ALA A 71 -15.25 14.53 -2.55
C ALA A 71 -14.52 15.87 -2.78
N ALA A 72 -14.94 16.95 -2.14
CA ALA A 72 -14.28 18.26 -2.23
C ALA A 72 -12.84 18.23 -1.69
N ILE A 73 -12.61 17.55 -0.55
CA ILE A 73 -11.26 17.33 -0.01
C ILE A 73 -10.42 16.54 -1.01
N GLY A 74 -10.97 15.44 -1.54
CA GLY A 74 -10.34 14.61 -2.56
C GLY A 74 -9.93 15.39 -3.81
N LEU A 75 -10.81 16.25 -4.31
CA LEU A 75 -10.55 17.11 -5.46
C LEU A 75 -9.37 18.04 -5.20
N ALA A 76 -9.34 18.70 -4.03
CA ALA A 76 -8.25 19.59 -3.65
C ALA A 76 -6.92 18.85 -3.45
N GLN A 77 -6.93 17.65 -2.86
CA GLN A 77 -5.74 16.83 -2.64
C GLN A 77 -5.20 16.23 -3.94
N THR A 78 -6.08 15.76 -4.83
CA THR A 78 -5.69 15.17 -6.13
C THR A 78 -4.91 16.17 -6.99
N ARG A 79 -5.30 17.45 -6.97
CA ARG A 79 -4.57 18.52 -7.67
C ARG A 79 -3.12 18.71 -7.19
N LYS A 80 -2.79 18.24 -5.97
CA LYS A 80 -1.44 18.31 -5.39
C LYS A 80 -0.59 17.06 -5.68
N VAL A 81 -1.17 15.98 -6.20
CA VAL A 81 -0.46 14.72 -6.45
C VAL A 81 0.78 14.89 -7.34
N PRO A 82 0.78 15.69 -8.43
CA PRO A 82 2.00 15.92 -9.21
C PRO A 82 3.16 16.49 -8.37
N PHE A 83 2.88 17.48 -7.52
CA PHE A 83 3.86 18.07 -6.59
C PHE A 83 4.36 17.04 -5.56
N ILE A 84 3.44 16.28 -4.96
CA ILE A 84 3.77 15.23 -3.98
C ILE A 84 4.70 14.19 -4.62
N ARG A 85 4.36 13.71 -5.82
CA ARG A 85 5.16 12.74 -6.56
C ARG A 85 6.55 13.27 -6.86
N GLU A 86 6.67 14.52 -7.32
CA GLU A 86 7.97 15.10 -7.64
C GLU A 86 8.88 15.18 -6.40
N LYS A 87 8.34 15.68 -5.29
CA LYS A 87 9.07 15.72 -4.02
C LYS A 87 9.46 14.33 -3.51
N ASN A 88 8.54 13.38 -3.59
CA ASN A 88 8.83 12.00 -3.22
C ASN A 88 9.94 11.39 -4.09
N ARG A 89 9.95 11.64 -5.40
CA ARG A 89 11.00 11.19 -6.32
C ARG A 89 12.36 11.80 -5.95
N GLN A 90 12.40 13.10 -5.65
CA GLN A 90 13.60 13.79 -5.18
C GLN A 90 14.17 13.10 -3.93
N TYR A 91 13.36 12.92 -2.88
CA TYR A 91 13.84 12.36 -1.61
C TYR A 91 14.18 10.87 -1.72
N LYS A 92 13.38 10.09 -2.45
CA LYS A 92 13.70 8.68 -2.71
C LYS A 92 15.04 8.56 -3.43
N LYS A 93 15.32 9.40 -4.44
CA LYS A 93 16.60 9.41 -5.15
C LYS A 93 17.77 9.73 -4.21
N GLN A 94 17.64 10.74 -3.35
CA GLN A 94 18.67 11.10 -2.36
C GLN A 94 18.97 9.94 -1.41
N LEU A 95 17.93 9.31 -0.84
CA LEU A 95 18.10 8.15 0.04
C LEU A 95 18.75 6.97 -0.69
N THR A 96 18.30 6.65 -1.90
CA THR A 96 18.90 5.59 -2.71
C THR A 96 20.38 5.86 -2.93
N GLN A 97 20.75 7.06 -3.38
CA GLN A 97 22.15 7.44 -3.61
C GLN A 97 23.03 7.31 -2.36
N ALA A 98 22.53 7.77 -1.21
CA ALA A 98 23.26 7.70 0.06
C ALA A 98 23.48 6.26 0.55
N LEU A 99 22.60 5.33 0.17
CA LEU A 99 22.60 3.93 0.62
C LEU A 99 23.23 2.96 -0.40
N SER A 100 23.38 3.33 -1.68
CA SER A 100 23.88 2.48 -2.77
C SER A 100 25.29 1.89 -2.59
N GLY A 101 26.07 2.35 -1.61
CA GLY A 101 27.42 1.86 -1.35
C GLY A 101 27.53 0.77 -0.28
N ILE A 102 26.41 0.34 0.33
CA ILE A 102 26.43 -0.62 1.45
C ILE A 102 26.41 -2.06 0.89
N PRO A 103 27.47 -2.87 1.09
CA PRO A 103 27.48 -4.26 0.63
C PRO A 103 26.32 -5.06 1.24
N GLY A 104 25.63 -5.88 0.44
CA GLY A 104 24.50 -6.70 0.89
C GLY A 104 23.15 -5.97 0.96
N LEU A 105 23.12 -4.64 0.82
CA LEU A 105 21.89 -3.89 0.63
C LEU A 105 21.59 -3.73 -0.86
N SER A 106 20.33 -3.95 -1.25
CA SER A 106 19.84 -3.68 -2.60
C SER A 106 18.47 -2.99 -2.54
N PHE A 107 17.96 -2.53 -3.69
CA PHE A 107 16.69 -1.82 -3.80
C PHE A 107 15.71 -2.56 -4.70
N SER A 108 14.41 -2.31 -4.52
CA SER A 108 13.41 -2.75 -5.50
C SER A 108 13.64 -2.09 -6.85
N ILE A 109 13.63 -2.87 -7.93
CA ILE A 109 13.73 -2.37 -9.30
C ILE A 109 12.30 -2.15 -9.84
N PRO A 110 11.86 -0.91 -10.11
CA PRO A 110 10.56 -0.67 -10.72
C PRO A 110 10.55 -1.15 -12.17
N GLY A 111 9.43 -1.72 -12.62
CA GLY A 111 9.26 -2.11 -14.03
C GLY A 111 9.23 -0.92 -15.01
N ASP A 112 8.87 0.26 -14.50
CA ASP A 112 8.97 1.55 -15.18
C ASP A 112 9.49 2.60 -14.18
N PRO A 113 10.77 3.00 -14.26
CA PRO A 113 11.34 4.01 -13.35
C PRO A 113 10.67 5.39 -13.43
N GLU A 114 10.16 5.76 -14.60
CA GLU A 114 9.45 7.03 -14.78
C GLU A 114 8.03 6.94 -14.21
N GLY A 115 7.39 5.78 -14.27
CA GLY A 115 6.09 5.52 -13.68
C GLY A 115 6.04 5.45 -12.14
N ASP A 116 7.18 5.45 -11.45
CA ASP A 116 7.23 5.31 -9.99
C ASP A 116 6.61 6.52 -9.25
N SER A 117 5.69 6.22 -8.32
CA SER A 117 5.08 7.19 -7.41
C SER A 117 6.02 7.64 -6.28
N ALA A 118 7.09 6.87 -6.04
CA ALA A 118 8.10 7.11 -5.02
C ALA A 118 7.55 7.22 -3.58
N THR A 119 6.39 6.63 -3.29
CA THR A 119 5.77 6.64 -1.94
C THR A 119 6.56 5.85 -0.90
N PHE A 120 7.34 4.87 -1.34
CA PHE A 120 8.22 4.08 -0.49
C PHE A 120 9.62 3.96 -1.11
N LEU A 121 10.63 3.97 -0.24
CA LEU A 121 11.93 3.38 -0.51
C LEU A 121 11.92 1.94 0.02
N ASN A 122 12.11 0.97 -0.87
CA ASN A 122 12.17 -0.43 -0.54
C ASN A 122 13.62 -0.90 -0.60
N ILE A 123 14.15 -1.37 0.53
CA ILE A 123 15.46 -2.00 0.61
C ILE A 123 15.30 -3.50 0.83
N PHE A 124 16.23 -4.26 0.27
CA PHE A 124 16.38 -5.70 0.46
C PHE A 124 17.72 -6.01 1.13
N LEU A 125 17.66 -6.89 2.12
CA LEU A 125 18.82 -7.43 2.82
C LEU A 125 19.15 -8.84 2.30
N PRO A 126 20.31 -9.42 2.65
CA PRO A 126 20.70 -10.75 2.16
C PRO A 126 19.75 -11.87 2.56
N ASP A 127 19.20 -11.81 3.78
CA ASP A 127 18.28 -12.80 4.34
C ASP A 127 17.34 -12.18 5.39
N ALA A 128 16.35 -12.97 5.82
CA ALA A 128 15.35 -12.52 6.77
C ALA A 128 15.93 -12.24 8.17
N ALA A 129 16.98 -12.96 8.56
CA ALA A 129 17.65 -12.75 9.84
C ALA A 129 18.33 -11.37 9.88
N THR A 130 19.02 -11.00 8.81
CA THR A 130 19.66 -9.69 8.64
C THR A 130 18.62 -8.57 8.58
N ALA A 131 17.48 -8.78 7.90
CA ALA A 131 16.38 -7.82 7.91
C ALA A 131 15.81 -7.61 9.32
N GLN A 132 15.59 -8.69 10.08
CA GLN A 132 15.13 -8.61 11.47
C GLN A 132 16.15 -7.90 12.37
N GLN A 133 17.45 -8.19 12.22
CA GLN A 133 18.49 -7.50 12.96
C GLN A 133 18.54 -6.01 12.60
N THR A 134 18.38 -5.66 11.32
CA THR A 134 18.29 -4.26 10.88
C THR A 134 17.10 -3.56 11.54
N VAL A 135 15.93 -4.20 11.60
CA VAL A 135 14.75 -3.68 12.31
C VAL A 135 15.03 -3.48 13.80
N ALA A 136 15.72 -4.42 14.45
CA ALA A 136 16.10 -4.29 15.86
C ALA A 136 17.03 -3.10 16.09
N GLU A 137 18.04 -2.89 15.24
CA GLU A 137 18.94 -1.73 15.31
C GLU A 137 18.22 -0.41 15.04
N LEU A 138 17.30 -0.38 14.06
CA LEU A 138 16.47 0.80 13.78
C LEU A 138 15.61 1.18 15.00
N ASN A 139 14.96 0.19 15.63
CA ASN A 139 14.17 0.39 16.84
C ASN A 139 15.03 0.89 18.00
N LYS A 140 16.20 0.28 18.23
CA LYS A 140 17.16 0.69 19.27
C LYS A 140 17.66 2.12 19.05
N ALA A 141 17.83 2.53 17.79
CA ALA A 141 18.22 3.89 17.43
C ALA A 141 17.05 4.90 17.40
N GLY A 142 15.81 4.47 17.67
CA GLY A 142 14.62 5.31 17.65
C GLY A 142 14.24 5.80 16.25
N VAL A 143 14.64 5.08 15.19
CA VAL A 143 14.30 5.43 13.80
C VAL A 143 12.88 4.97 13.52
N GLY A 144 11.99 5.88 13.10
CA GLY A 144 10.61 5.55 12.74
C GLY A 144 10.36 5.56 11.23
N GLY A 145 9.11 5.33 10.84
CA GLY A 145 8.66 5.50 9.45
C GLY A 145 9.04 4.38 8.48
N PHE A 146 9.51 3.25 9.00
CA PHE A 146 9.75 2.03 8.23
C PHE A 146 8.71 0.95 8.54
N ASN A 147 8.57 0.00 7.63
CA ASN A 147 7.70 -1.15 7.78
C ASN A 147 8.46 -2.42 7.43
N TYR A 148 8.38 -3.40 8.32
CA TYR A 148 8.82 -4.77 8.06
C TYR A 148 7.60 -5.66 7.86
N TRP A 149 7.17 -5.80 6.61
CA TRP A 149 5.89 -6.41 6.27
C TRP A 149 5.79 -7.88 6.68
N PHE A 150 6.92 -8.60 6.72
CA PHE A 150 6.98 -10.02 7.03
C PHE A 150 6.43 -10.37 8.43
N LEU A 151 6.57 -9.44 9.38
CA LEU A 151 6.08 -9.57 10.76
C LEU A 151 4.96 -8.58 11.10
N ASN A 152 4.48 -7.81 10.12
CA ASN A 152 3.38 -6.86 10.33
C ASN A 152 2.02 -7.58 10.32
N MET A 153 1.07 -7.08 11.12
CA MET A 153 -0.26 -7.71 11.28
C MET A 153 -1.24 -7.46 10.13
N TYR A 154 -0.94 -6.57 9.18
CA TYR A 154 -1.91 -6.00 8.25
C TYR A 154 -1.53 -6.13 6.77
N HIS A 155 -0.28 -6.50 6.45
CA HIS A 155 0.22 -6.43 5.07
C HIS A 155 0.86 -7.72 4.55
N PHE A 156 1.00 -8.75 5.39
CA PHE A 156 1.43 -10.07 4.95
C PHE A 156 0.73 -11.17 5.74
N ILE A 157 0.30 -12.22 5.03
CA ILE A 157 -0.59 -13.29 5.51
C ILE A 157 -0.07 -14.07 6.73
N ASN A 158 1.23 -14.00 7.03
CA ASN A 158 1.88 -14.76 8.11
C ASN A 158 1.08 -14.70 9.42
N GLN A 159 0.65 -13.51 9.83
CA GLN A 159 0.00 -13.29 11.13
C GLN A 159 -1.52 -13.05 11.07
N TRP A 160 -2.17 -13.24 9.91
CA TRP A 160 -3.62 -13.02 9.74
C TRP A 160 -4.45 -14.20 10.24
N THR A 161 -4.36 -14.53 11.53
CA THR A 161 -5.14 -15.61 12.15
C THR A 161 -6.64 -15.41 11.95
N HIS A 162 -7.12 -14.17 11.99
CA HIS A 162 -8.51 -13.83 11.73
C HIS A 162 -9.00 -14.31 10.34
N LEU A 163 -8.17 -14.18 9.30
CA LEU A 163 -8.50 -14.66 7.95
C LEU A 163 -8.33 -16.18 7.84
N LYS A 164 -7.22 -16.72 8.35
CA LYS A 164 -6.92 -18.16 8.27
C LYS A 164 -7.96 -19.03 8.98
N ASP A 165 -8.53 -18.51 10.06
CA ASP A 165 -9.56 -19.17 10.86
C ASP A 165 -10.98 -18.77 10.44
N MET A 166 -11.14 -17.88 9.44
CA MET A 166 -12.43 -17.32 9.02
C MET A 166 -13.25 -16.76 10.20
N LYS A 167 -12.58 -16.01 11.10
CA LYS A 167 -13.21 -15.40 12.29
C LYS A 167 -14.06 -14.20 11.88
N THR A 168 -15.36 -14.29 12.15
CA THR A 168 -16.37 -13.29 11.78
C THR A 168 -17.52 -13.33 12.80
N ALA A 169 -18.32 -12.25 12.87
CA ALA A 169 -19.49 -12.17 13.75
C ALA A 169 -20.70 -12.97 13.22
N ALA A 170 -20.74 -13.32 11.94
CA ALA A 170 -21.80 -14.09 11.30
C ALA A 170 -21.24 -14.98 10.18
N PRO A 171 -21.83 -16.16 9.89
CA PRO A 171 -21.30 -17.10 8.90
C PRO A 171 -21.03 -16.43 7.54
N LEU A 172 -19.81 -16.60 7.03
CA LEU A 172 -19.44 -16.15 5.68
C LEU A 172 -19.96 -17.12 4.62
N ALA A 173 -20.19 -16.60 3.41
CA ALA A 173 -20.51 -17.44 2.25
C ALA A 173 -19.49 -18.57 2.03
N ILE A 174 -18.19 -18.31 2.25
CA ILE A 174 -17.13 -19.33 2.15
C ILE A 174 -17.27 -20.47 3.16
N GLN A 175 -17.87 -20.22 4.33
CA GLN A 175 -18.12 -21.26 5.33
C GLN A 175 -19.34 -22.12 4.97
N VAL A 176 -20.28 -21.56 4.21
CA VAL A 176 -21.49 -22.27 3.74
C VAL A 176 -21.21 -23.04 2.45
N LEU A 177 -20.50 -22.44 1.51
CA LEU A 177 -20.22 -22.98 0.18
C LEU A 177 -18.94 -23.82 0.11
N GLY A 178 -18.14 -23.81 1.19
CA GLY A 178 -16.84 -24.47 1.26
C GLY A 178 -15.69 -23.55 0.83
N ALA A 179 -14.54 -23.72 1.48
CA ALA A 179 -13.32 -23.00 1.15
C ALA A 179 -12.68 -23.60 -0.13
N PRO A 180 -12.31 -22.78 -1.12
CA PRO A 180 -11.69 -23.27 -2.36
C PRO A 180 -10.24 -23.74 -2.15
N GLN A 181 -9.65 -23.46 -0.99
CA GLN A 181 -8.28 -23.82 -0.64
C GLN A 181 -8.11 -23.85 0.89
N ASP A 182 -7.03 -24.45 1.36
CA ASP A 182 -6.63 -24.43 2.76
C ASP A 182 -5.91 -23.12 3.10
N TYR A 183 -6.61 -22.22 3.80
CA TYR A 183 -6.05 -20.94 4.25
C TYR A 183 -5.13 -21.08 5.48
N GLN A 184 -5.21 -22.17 6.23
CA GLN A 184 -4.35 -22.40 7.39
C GLN A 184 -2.94 -22.82 6.94
N ASN A 185 -2.85 -23.60 5.85
CA ASN A 185 -1.59 -24.16 5.36
C ASN A 185 -1.16 -23.61 3.98
N LEU A 186 -1.22 -22.29 3.81
CA LEU A 186 -0.78 -21.63 2.57
C LEU A 186 0.74 -21.77 2.34
N HIS A 187 1.12 -22.37 1.22
CA HIS A 187 2.53 -22.54 0.83
C HIS A 187 2.98 -21.44 -0.15
N LEU A 188 3.75 -20.46 0.37
CA LEU A 188 4.16 -19.26 -0.38
C LEU A 188 5.68 -19.00 -0.31
N PRO A 189 6.55 -19.98 -0.65
CA PRO A 189 7.98 -19.91 -0.37
C PRO A 189 8.67 -18.71 -1.01
N LYS A 190 8.36 -18.40 -2.28
CA LYS A 190 8.94 -17.25 -2.99
C LYS A 190 8.53 -15.92 -2.35
N SER A 191 7.26 -15.78 -1.97
CA SER A 191 6.77 -14.58 -1.30
C SER A 191 7.39 -14.42 0.09
N GLN A 192 7.54 -15.52 0.83
CA GLN A 192 8.19 -15.50 2.14
C GLN A 192 9.66 -15.10 2.03
N GLU A 193 10.38 -15.63 1.05
CA GLU A 193 11.78 -15.28 0.81
C GLU A 193 11.96 -13.79 0.47
N VAL A 194 11.15 -13.28 -0.46
CA VAL A 194 11.23 -11.87 -0.91
C VAL A 194 10.80 -10.93 0.21
N VAL A 195 9.62 -11.14 0.81
CA VAL A 195 9.08 -10.25 1.84
C VAL A 195 9.88 -10.33 3.13
N GLY A 196 10.43 -11.51 3.45
CA GLY A 196 11.30 -11.70 4.61
C GLY A 196 12.55 -10.82 4.61
N ARG A 197 13.02 -10.43 3.42
CA ARG A 197 14.21 -9.59 3.24
C ARG A 197 13.90 -8.10 3.02
N LEU A 198 12.62 -7.75 2.89
CA LEU A 198 12.16 -6.42 2.50
C LEU A 198 11.88 -5.52 3.71
N ILE A 199 12.47 -4.33 3.71
CA ILE A 199 12.09 -3.22 4.61
C ILE A 199 11.68 -2.02 3.75
N SER A 200 10.53 -1.41 4.07
CA SER A 200 10.00 -0.28 3.31
C SER A 200 9.90 0.99 4.16
N PHE A 201 10.56 2.05 3.73
CA PHE A 201 10.52 3.37 4.36
C PHE A 201 9.51 4.26 3.65
N VAL A 202 8.56 4.81 4.40
CA VAL A 202 7.59 5.78 3.87
C VAL A 202 8.32 7.06 3.50
N ILE A 203 8.15 7.53 2.26
CA ILE A 203 8.67 8.83 1.81
C ILE A 203 7.63 9.90 2.09
N LYS A 204 8.03 10.95 2.80
CA LYS A 204 7.14 12.05 3.17
C LYS A 204 7.45 13.30 2.35
N VAL A 205 6.43 13.83 1.69
CA VAL A 205 6.50 15.10 0.96
C VAL A 205 6.88 16.29 1.85
N THR A 206 6.60 16.21 3.15
CA THR A 206 6.83 17.28 4.12
C THR A 206 8.25 17.34 4.66
N TRP A 207 9.13 16.42 4.28
CA TRP A 207 10.51 16.42 4.76
C TRP A 207 11.32 17.60 4.23
N THR A 208 12.32 17.97 5.01
CA THR A 208 13.44 18.84 4.63
C THR A 208 14.63 17.99 4.15
N GLU A 209 15.52 18.58 3.34
CA GLU A 209 16.78 17.95 2.92
C GLU A 209 17.61 17.42 4.11
N ALA A 210 17.65 18.18 5.21
CA ALA A 210 18.37 17.81 6.43
C ALA A 210 17.77 16.56 7.11
N GLU A 211 16.44 16.44 7.14
CA GLU A 211 15.77 15.25 7.68
C GLU A 211 16.04 14.02 6.81
N VAL A 212 16.05 14.18 5.48
CA VAL A 212 16.36 13.08 4.54
C VAL A 212 17.80 12.61 4.72
N ALA A 213 18.77 13.53 4.80
CA ALA A 213 20.18 13.21 5.04
C ALA A 213 20.37 12.52 6.40
N LYS A 214 19.73 13.02 7.45
CA LYS A 214 19.76 12.41 8.79
C LYS A 214 19.20 10.98 8.77
N LEU A 215 18.06 10.77 8.10
CA LEU A 215 17.46 9.45 7.96
C LEU A 215 18.40 8.49 7.20
N ALA A 216 19.05 8.95 6.12
CA ALA A 216 20.00 8.13 5.37
C ALA A 216 21.16 7.63 6.24
N GLU A 217 21.78 8.52 7.03
CA GLU A 217 22.88 8.15 7.92
C GLU A 217 22.42 7.19 9.03
N GLN A 218 21.21 7.39 9.57
CA GLN A 218 20.64 6.47 10.55
C GLN A 218 20.40 5.07 9.95
N ILE A 219 19.81 4.98 8.75
CA ILE A 219 19.59 3.71 8.05
C ILE A 219 20.93 3.04 7.79
N LYS A 220 21.91 3.78 7.24
CA LYS A 220 23.25 3.28 6.93
C LYS A 220 23.92 2.68 8.17
N SER A 221 23.93 3.41 9.29
CA SER A 221 24.51 2.92 10.54
C SER A 221 23.84 1.64 11.04
N CYS A 222 22.50 1.57 11.00
CA CYS A 222 21.76 0.40 11.47
C CYS A 222 21.98 -0.83 10.57
N VAL A 223 21.96 -0.64 9.25
CA VAL A 223 22.22 -1.71 8.28
C VAL A 223 23.65 -2.24 8.43
N GLN A 224 24.66 -1.36 8.57
CA GLN A 224 26.05 -1.78 8.75
C GLN A 224 26.26 -2.59 10.04
N LYS A 225 25.60 -2.20 11.15
CA LYS A 225 25.62 -2.97 12.39
C LYS A 225 24.98 -4.35 12.21
N ALA A 226 23.85 -4.42 11.51
CA ALA A 226 23.14 -5.67 11.27
C ALA A 226 23.89 -6.64 10.34
N LEU A 227 24.69 -6.11 9.42
CA LEU A 227 25.54 -6.90 8.52
C LEU A 227 26.86 -7.35 9.15
N THR A 228 27.27 -6.75 10.28
CA THR A 228 28.49 -7.16 10.96
C THR A 228 28.22 -8.45 11.74
N PRO A 229 28.96 -9.55 11.51
CA PRO A 229 28.80 -10.77 12.28
C PRO A 229 28.97 -10.48 13.78
N VAL A 230 28.07 -11.01 14.61
CA VAL A 230 28.11 -10.82 16.08
C VAL A 230 29.35 -11.47 16.71
N HIS A 231 30.09 -12.30 15.97
CA HIS A 231 31.40 -12.83 16.36
C HIS A 231 32.34 -12.89 15.14
N ALA A 232 33.36 -12.01 15.14
CA ALA A 232 34.63 -12.20 14.46
C ALA A 232 35.73 -12.11 15.51
#